data_AF-A0A4R2LW08-F1
#
_entry.id   AF-A0A4R2LW08-F1
#
_cell.length_a   1.000
_cell.length_b   1.000
_cell.length_c   1.000
_cell.angle_alpha   90.00
_cell.angle_beta   90.00
_cell.angle_gamma   90.00
#
_symmetry.space_group_name_H-M   'P 1'
#
loop_
_entity.id
_entity.type
_entity.pdbx_description
1 polymer ?
#
loop_
_entity_poly.entity_id
_entity_poly.type
_entity_poly.pdbx_seq_one_letter_code
_entity_poly.pdbx_strand_id
1 'polypeptide(L)'
;MKQKTFYLIFCACIITGCMDSTLITENNPVQNESKACTAGSRTFQFPVLQWENFENYDQKIAACQIPEAILPNIPTDELIEICMEYPLLFDAYAFNTPLAGLKIVVSRFNGFQELMSREDNCLCTFNFLKEQNFKETDFSKLTKAEEGKITLNYALCEYLISFDEILHNATDAIRKDIARYAYQTLEFKESQKQNFAWNDLTASVYLCAKMSSINKWQTRSTNPALNDFLATGVLQDMKQFNDIKQQCRILIQD
;
A
#
# COMPACT_ATOMS: atom_id res chain seq x y z
N MET A 1 17.85 -28.42 -36.44
CA MET A 1 16.71 -27.60 -35.96
C MET A 1 17.07 -27.04 -34.59
N LYS A 2 16.98 -25.72 -34.45
CA LYS A 2 17.71 -24.91 -33.46
C LYS A 2 17.15 -25.05 -32.03
N GLN A 3 18.03 -25.38 -31.08
CA GLN A 3 17.83 -25.17 -29.64
C GLN A 3 17.69 -23.66 -29.39
N LYS A 4 16.67 -23.25 -28.63
CA LYS A 4 16.51 -21.88 -28.15
C LYS A 4 17.06 -21.79 -26.74
N THR A 5 18.26 -21.24 -26.62
CA THR A 5 18.90 -20.87 -25.35
C THR A 5 18.19 -19.64 -24.79
N PHE A 6 17.69 -19.74 -23.56
CA PHE A 6 17.08 -18.64 -22.81
C PHE A 6 18.20 -17.87 -22.09
N TYR A 7 18.46 -16.63 -22.47
CA TYR A 7 19.41 -15.75 -21.78
C TYR A 7 18.67 -14.92 -20.73
N LEU A 8 18.95 -15.20 -19.45
CA LEU A 8 18.65 -14.34 -18.32
C LEU A 8 19.52 -13.08 -18.41
N ILE A 9 18.88 -11.91 -18.59
CA ILE A 9 19.57 -10.63 -18.50
C ILE A 9 19.76 -10.28 -17.02
N PHE A 10 20.99 -10.45 -16.55
CA PHE A 10 21.45 -10.04 -15.22
C PHE A 10 21.82 -8.55 -15.29
N CYS A 11 20.98 -7.66 -14.76
CA CYS A 11 21.32 -6.24 -14.63
C CYS A 11 22.28 -6.04 -13.45
N ALA A 12 23.58 -6.27 -13.69
CA ALA A 12 24.66 -5.78 -12.85
C ALA A 12 24.99 -4.33 -13.25
N CYS A 13 24.34 -3.35 -12.60
CA CYS A 13 24.82 -1.97 -12.65
C CYS A 13 25.74 -1.71 -11.44
N ILE A 14 27.00 -1.94 -11.76
CA ILE A 14 28.26 -1.53 -11.16
C ILE A 14 28.17 -0.43 -10.08
N ILE A 15 28.63 -0.82 -8.91
CA ILE A 15 29.17 0.03 -7.85
C ILE A 15 30.43 0.71 -8.39
N THR A 16 30.40 2.02 -8.60
CA THR A 16 31.62 2.84 -8.58
C THR A 16 31.51 3.80 -7.41
N GLY A 17 32.21 3.48 -6.34
CA GLY A 17 32.36 4.34 -5.18
C GLY A 17 33.20 5.59 -5.51
N CYS A 18 32.82 6.71 -4.92
CA CYS A 18 33.80 7.70 -4.50
C CYS A 18 34.12 7.40 -3.03
N MET A 19 35.33 6.88 -2.79
CA MET A 19 35.93 6.88 -1.46
C MET A 19 36.54 8.26 -1.24
N ASP A 20 35.93 9.07 -0.39
CA ASP A 20 36.68 10.08 0.37
C ASP A 20 36.88 9.52 1.77
N SER A 21 38.13 9.17 2.06
CA SER A 21 38.59 8.75 3.37
C SER A 21 38.53 9.93 4.34
N THR A 22 37.56 9.91 5.25
CA THR A 22 37.65 10.62 6.53
C THR A 22 37.43 9.63 7.67
N LEU A 23 38.32 9.75 8.65
CA LEU A 23 38.56 8.82 9.74
C LEU A 23 37.31 8.59 10.59
N ILE A 24 37.00 7.32 10.82
CA ILE A 24 36.02 6.87 11.82
C ILE A 24 36.67 7.09 13.18
N THR A 25 36.15 8.04 13.96
CA THR A 25 36.17 7.95 15.42
C THR A 25 34.76 7.58 15.85
N GLU A 26 34.62 6.34 16.33
CA GLU A 26 33.47 5.86 17.09
C GLU A 26 33.26 6.77 18.31
N ASN A 27 32.03 7.25 18.49
CA ASN A 27 31.26 7.17 19.73
C ASN A 27 30.05 8.10 19.65
N ASN A 28 28.90 7.55 19.25
CA ASN A 28 27.62 7.95 19.81
C ASN A 28 26.56 6.88 19.52
N PRO A 29 25.87 6.33 20.53
CA PRO A 29 24.74 5.46 20.27
C PRO A 29 23.65 6.30 19.61
N VAL A 30 23.26 5.92 18.39
CA VAL A 30 22.07 6.47 17.74
C VAL A 30 20.87 6.03 18.58
N GLN A 31 20.40 6.92 19.46
CA GLN A 31 19.11 6.77 20.08
C GLN A 31 18.06 6.99 19.00
N ASN A 32 17.53 5.88 18.49
CA ASN A 32 16.36 5.88 17.64
C ASN A 32 15.14 6.16 18.54
N GLU A 33 14.89 7.44 18.82
CA GLU A 33 13.64 7.86 19.46
C GLU A 33 12.52 7.67 18.44
N SER A 34 11.94 6.45 18.44
CA SER A 34 10.58 6.24 18.00
C SER A 34 9.72 7.25 18.76
N LYS A 35 9.11 8.18 18.03
CA LYS A 35 8.16 9.14 18.56
C LYS A 35 7.02 8.36 19.21
N ALA A 36 7.12 8.18 20.53
CA ALA A 36 6.11 7.53 21.33
C ALA A 36 4.87 8.43 21.32
N CYS A 37 3.86 8.06 20.54
CA CYS A 37 2.53 8.61 20.69
C CYS A 37 1.91 8.03 21.98
N THR A 38 1.32 8.93 22.75
CA THR A 38 0.86 8.76 24.13
C THR A 38 -0.19 7.65 24.34
N ALA A 39 0.19 6.66 25.15
CA ALA A 39 -0.56 6.06 26.26
C ALA A 39 -2.07 5.74 26.07
N GLY A 40 -2.38 4.89 25.11
CA GLY A 40 -3.25 3.73 25.33
C GLY A 40 -2.37 2.48 25.23
N SER A 41 -2.52 1.49 26.11
CA SER A 41 -1.74 0.24 25.99
C SER A 41 -2.20 -0.50 24.74
N ARG A 42 -1.48 -0.35 23.61
CA ARG A 42 -1.71 -1.19 22.42
C ARG A 42 -1.64 -2.67 22.83
N THR A 43 -2.55 -3.45 22.29
CA THR A 43 -2.66 -4.90 22.47
C THR A 43 -1.45 -5.63 21.92
N PHE A 44 -0.87 -5.15 20.82
CA PHE A 44 0.34 -5.70 20.22
C PHE A 44 1.31 -4.63 19.71
N GLN A 45 2.60 -4.91 19.84
CA GLN A 45 3.68 -4.14 19.23
C GLN A 45 4.69 -5.12 18.66
N PHE A 46 5.22 -4.83 17.46
CA PHE A 46 6.30 -5.63 16.91
C PHE A 46 7.52 -5.59 17.84
N PRO A 47 8.22 -6.71 18.03
CA PRO A 47 9.48 -6.68 18.76
C PRO A 47 10.51 -5.84 18.00
N VAL A 48 11.57 -5.40 18.69
CA VAL A 48 12.74 -4.83 18.01
C VAL A 48 13.44 -5.97 17.26
N LEU A 49 13.38 -5.93 15.93
CA LEU A 49 13.90 -6.97 15.04
C LEU A 49 15.37 -6.68 14.68
N GLN A 50 16.23 -7.66 14.92
CA GLN A 50 17.64 -7.64 14.50
C GLN A 50 17.76 -8.43 13.20
N TRP A 51 17.63 -7.74 12.07
CA TRP A 51 17.43 -8.36 10.76
C TRP A 51 18.57 -9.26 10.29
N GLU A 52 19.78 -8.97 10.75
CA GLU A 52 21.02 -9.69 10.49
C GLU A 52 21.08 -11.08 11.16
N ASN A 53 20.27 -11.31 12.19
CA ASN A 53 20.24 -12.59 12.91
C ASN A 53 19.38 -13.65 12.24
N PHE A 54 18.63 -13.29 11.19
CA PHE A 54 17.79 -14.23 10.45
C PHE A 54 18.56 -14.79 9.25
N GLU A 55 18.68 -16.11 9.19
CA GLU A 55 19.38 -16.85 8.12
C GLU A 55 18.65 -16.77 6.79
N ASN A 56 17.32 -16.64 6.82
CA ASN A 56 16.48 -16.61 5.63
C ASN A 56 15.25 -15.71 5.81
N TYR A 57 14.58 -15.46 4.70
CA TYR A 57 13.43 -14.55 4.66
C TYR A 57 12.19 -15.13 5.38
N ASP A 58 12.03 -16.45 5.42
CA ASP A 58 10.90 -17.08 6.14
C ASP A 58 11.00 -16.83 7.66
N GLN A 59 12.23 -16.81 8.22
CA GLN A 59 12.45 -16.41 9.60
C GLN A 59 12.06 -14.95 9.87
N LYS A 60 12.27 -14.05 8.90
CA LYS A 60 11.83 -12.64 9.00
C LYS A 60 10.30 -12.55 9.03
N ILE A 61 9.62 -13.30 8.17
CA ILE A 61 8.15 -13.38 8.17
C ILE A 61 7.65 -13.93 9.52
N ALA A 62 8.25 -15.01 10.00
CA ALA A 62 7.87 -15.66 11.26
C ALA A 62 8.05 -14.72 12.47
N ALA A 63 9.14 -13.97 12.52
CA ALA A 63 9.42 -13.02 13.60
C ALA A 63 8.42 -11.85 13.66
N CYS A 64 7.70 -11.59 12.59
CA CYS A 64 6.68 -10.55 12.53
C CYS A 64 5.26 -11.05 12.84
N GLN A 65 5.01 -12.35 12.98
CA GLN A 65 3.64 -12.84 13.21
C GLN A 65 3.09 -12.39 14.57
N ILE A 66 1.79 -12.08 14.60
CA ILE A 66 1.08 -11.80 15.86
C ILE A 66 0.81 -13.13 16.56
N PRO A 67 1.04 -13.26 17.89
CA PRO A 67 0.69 -14.49 18.60
C PRO A 67 -0.81 -14.84 18.46
N GLU A 68 -1.13 -16.08 18.08
CA GLU A 68 -2.52 -16.52 17.83
C GLU A 68 -3.44 -16.31 19.05
N ALA A 69 -2.89 -16.38 20.26
CA ALA A 69 -3.65 -16.20 21.50
C ALA A 69 -4.22 -14.78 21.68
N ILE A 70 -3.61 -13.76 21.07
CA ILE A 70 -4.07 -12.36 21.20
C ILE A 70 -4.76 -11.85 19.94
N LEU A 71 -4.43 -12.41 18.77
CA LEU A 71 -4.87 -11.91 17.46
C LEU A 71 -6.40 -11.69 17.34
N PRO A 72 -7.28 -12.63 17.75
CA PRO A 72 -8.73 -12.43 17.65
C PRO A 72 -9.28 -11.33 18.57
N ASN A 73 -8.52 -10.95 19.61
CA ASN A 73 -8.94 -9.98 20.61
C ASN A 73 -8.46 -8.56 20.31
N ILE A 74 -7.59 -8.37 19.31
CA ILE A 74 -7.13 -7.04 18.89
C ILE A 74 -8.31 -6.31 18.24
N PRO A 75 -8.70 -5.10 18.68
CA PRO A 75 -9.71 -4.28 18.01
C PRO A 75 -9.42 -4.03 16.53
N THR A 76 -10.43 -3.88 15.67
CA THR A 76 -10.22 -3.78 14.20
C THR A 76 -9.44 -2.54 13.79
N ASP A 77 -9.70 -1.41 14.42
CA ASP A 77 -8.92 -0.17 14.25
C ASP A 77 -7.45 -0.38 14.60
N GLU A 78 -7.16 -0.97 15.78
CA GLU A 78 -5.79 -1.28 16.19
C GLU A 78 -5.13 -2.30 15.25
N LEU A 79 -5.86 -3.33 14.80
CA LEU A 79 -5.33 -4.34 13.88
C LEU A 79 -4.92 -3.73 12.54
N ILE A 80 -5.69 -2.75 12.03
CA ILE A 80 -5.34 -2.05 10.79
C ILE A 80 -4.05 -1.23 10.98
N GLU A 81 -3.89 -0.54 12.11
CA GLU A 81 -2.64 0.15 12.43
C GLU A 81 -1.46 -0.83 12.43
N ILE A 82 -1.59 -1.96 13.12
CA ILE A 82 -0.56 -3.01 13.17
C ILE A 82 -0.24 -3.53 11.76
N CYS A 83 -1.25 -3.74 10.93
CA CYS A 83 -1.08 -4.16 9.54
C CYS A 83 -0.32 -3.14 8.70
N MET A 84 -0.63 -1.86 8.86
CA MET A 84 0.02 -0.76 8.14
C MET A 84 1.41 -0.40 8.71
N GLU A 85 1.72 -0.87 9.91
CA GLU A 85 3.03 -0.81 10.55
C GLU A 85 3.86 -2.10 10.37
N TYR A 86 3.33 -3.09 9.63
CA TYR A 86 4.01 -4.36 9.40
C TYR A 86 5.44 -4.14 8.87
N PRO A 87 6.49 -4.64 9.55
CA PRO A 87 7.88 -4.28 9.21
C PRO A 87 8.32 -4.63 7.79
N LEU A 88 7.67 -5.62 7.16
CA LEU A 88 7.93 -6.05 5.78
C LEU A 88 6.86 -5.55 4.80
N LEU A 89 6.02 -4.57 5.17
CA LEU A 89 4.95 -4.03 4.32
C LEU A 89 5.48 -3.52 2.98
N PHE A 90 6.61 -2.80 3.01
CA PHE A 90 7.22 -2.23 1.81
C PHE A 90 7.86 -3.25 0.88
N ASP A 91 7.94 -4.53 1.26
CA ASP A 91 8.30 -5.59 0.31
C ASP A 91 7.28 -5.68 -0.83
N ALA A 92 6.07 -5.14 -0.67
CA ALA A 92 5.11 -4.97 -1.75
C ALA A 92 5.70 -4.24 -2.96
N TYR A 93 6.62 -3.29 -2.76
CA TYR A 93 7.27 -2.55 -3.84
C TYR A 93 8.45 -3.29 -4.51
N ALA A 94 8.85 -4.46 -3.99
CA ALA A 94 9.91 -5.29 -4.57
C ALA A 94 9.41 -6.24 -5.69
N PHE A 95 8.11 -6.19 -6.03
CA PHE A 95 7.48 -7.01 -7.07
C PHE A 95 7.21 -6.20 -8.35
N ASN A 96 6.74 -6.88 -9.40
CA ASN A 96 6.42 -6.26 -10.69
C ASN A 96 5.45 -5.08 -10.57
N THR A 97 4.49 -5.16 -9.65
CA THR A 97 3.61 -4.04 -9.29
C THR A 97 3.39 -4.01 -7.79
N PRO A 98 3.19 -2.82 -7.18
CA PRO A 98 2.87 -2.70 -5.77
C PRO A 98 1.60 -3.48 -5.38
N LEU A 99 0.60 -3.50 -6.26
CA LEU A 99 -0.62 -4.29 -6.07
C LEU A 99 -0.32 -5.79 -5.98
N ALA A 100 0.48 -6.33 -6.91
CA ALA A 100 0.84 -7.75 -6.91
C ALA A 100 1.68 -8.09 -5.67
N GLY A 101 2.63 -7.22 -5.30
CA GLY A 101 3.42 -7.41 -4.09
C GLY A 101 2.60 -7.32 -2.81
N LEU A 102 1.64 -6.40 -2.73
CA LEU A 102 0.75 -6.29 -1.57
C LEU A 102 -0.08 -7.56 -1.37
N LYS A 103 -0.56 -8.20 -2.45
CA LYS A 103 -1.24 -9.50 -2.36
C LYS A 103 -0.36 -10.57 -1.71
N ILE A 104 0.93 -10.59 -2.04
CA ILE A 104 1.90 -11.51 -1.44
C ILE A 104 2.14 -11.17 0.03
N VAL A 105 2.35 -9.89 0.36
CA VAL A 105 2.53 -9.42 1.75
C VAL A 105 1.32 -9.79 2.61
N VAL A 106 0.11 -9.49 2.15
CA VAL A 106 -1.16 -9.85 2.81
C VAL A 106 -1.27 -11.35 3.06
N SER A 107 -0.86 -12.18 2.10
CA SER A 107 -0.92 -13.64 2.25
C SER A 107 0.04 -14.20 3.30
N ARG A 108 1.11 -13.47 3.66
CA ARG A 108 2.20 -13.94 4.53
C ARG A 108 2.08 -13.51 5.99
N PHE A 109 1.29 -12.49 6.27
CA PHE A 109 1.15 -11.94 7.63
C PHE A 109 -0.25 -12.23 8.20
N ASN A 110 -0.30 -12.90 9.34
CA ASN A 110 -1.56 -13.31 9.96
C ASN A 110 -2.45 -12.14 10.40
N GLY A 111 -1.89 -10.96 10.68
CA GLY A 111 -2.68 -9.76 10.96
C GLY A 111 -3.57 -9.34 9.78
N PHE A 112 -3.04 -9.39 8.55
CA PHE A 112 -3.86 -9.12 7.37
C PHE A 112 -4.89 -10.22 7.15
N GLN A 113 -4.53 -11.49 7.32
CA GLN A 113 -5.47 -12.61 7.17
C GLN A 113 -6.66 -12.49 8.12
N GLU A 114 -6.39 -12.16 9.39
CA GLU A 114 -7.40 -11.85 10.39
C GLU A 114 -8.27 -10.67 9.94
N LEU A 115 -7.66 -9.54 9.55
CA LEU A 115 -8.39 -8.36 9.06
C LEU A 115 -9.33 -8.69 7.88
N MET A 116 -8.89 -9.50 6.92
CA MET A 116 -9.70 -9.91 5.77
C MET A 116 -10.94 -10.71 6.17
N SER A 117 -10.93 -11.38 7.34
CA SER A 117 -12.05 -12.18 7.83
C SER A 117 -13.11 -11.38 8.61
N ARG A 118 -12.82 -10.14 9.01
CA ARG A 118 -13.69 -9.35 9.87
C ARG A 118 -14.80 -8.63 9.10
N GLU A 119 -16.02 -8.65 9.65
CA GLU A 119 -17.20 -8.03 9.02
C GLU A 119 -17.12 -6.51 8.92
N ASP A 120 -16.42 -5.85 9.86
CA ASP A 120 -16.27 -4.40 9.91
C ASP A 120 -15.02 -3.88 9.17
N ASN A 121 -14.26 -4.77 8.52
CA ASN A 121 -12.97 -4.46 7.91
C ASN A 121 -13.03 -3.30 6.90
N CYS A 122 -14.08 -3.21 6.09
CA CYS A 122 -14.23 -2.20 5.05
C CYS A 122 -14.39 -0.80 5.65
N LEU A 123 -15.31 -0.67 6.61
CA LEU A 123 -15.58 0.61 7.26
C LEU A 123 -14.35 1.09 8.04
N CYS A 124 -13.73 0.20 8.83
CA CYS A 124 -12.57 0.55 9.63
C CYS A 124 -11.35 0.88 8.75
N THR A 125 -11.07 0.12 7.69
CA THR A 125 -9.95 0.42 6.78
C THR A 125 -10.17 1.75 6.05
N PHE A 126 -11.41 2.05 5.67
CA PHE A 126 -11.75 3.34 5.07
C PHE A 126 -11.62 4.50 6.05
N ASN A 127 -12.01 4.32 7.32
CA ASN A 127 -11.79 5.33 8.35
C ASN A 127 -10.30 5.58 8.58
N PHE A 128 -9.50 4.53 8.70
CA PHE A 128 -8.05 4.64 8.80
C PHE A 128 -7.46 5.42 7.62
N LEU A 129 -7.83 5.12 6.37
CA LEU A 129 -7.36 5.87 5.20
C LEU A 129 -7.69 7.37 5.30
N LYS A 130 -8.89 7.72 5.76
CA LYS A 130 -9.30 9.12 5.95
C LYS A 130 -8.52 9.81 7.08
N GLU A 131 -8.17 9.09 8.13
CA GLU A 131 -7.36 9.62 9.24
C GLU A 131 -5.91 9.85 8.83
N GLN A 132 -5.37 9.00 7.94
CA GLN A 132 -4.05 9.18 7.33
C GLN A 132 -4.03 10.28 6.24
N ASN A 133 -5.07 11.09 6.12
CA ASN A 133 -5.20 12.12 5.10
C ASN A 133 -4.03 13.11 5.13
N PHE A 134 -3.17 13.06 4.11
CA PHE A 134 -2.01 13.92 3.97
C PHE A 134 -2.31 15.27 3.28
N LYS A 135 -3.58 15.57 2.94
CA LYS A 135 -3.92 16.79 2.17
C LYS A 135 -3.54 18.10 2.88
N GLU A 136 -3.41 18.07 4.20
CA GLU A 136 -3.00 19.21 5.03
C GLU A 136 -1.50 19.18 5.36
N THR A 137 -0.77 18.17 4.90
CA THR A 137 0.67 18.01 5.14
C THR A 137 1.46 19.06 4.36
N ASP A 138 2.32 19.79 5.07
CA ASP A 138 3.33 20.65 4.46
C ASP A 138 4.55 19.83 4.04
N PHE A 139 4.50 19.28 2.82
CA PHE A 139 5.56 18.45 2.25
C PHE A 139 6.93 19.15 2.18
N SER A 140 6.97 20.50 2.21
CA SER A 140 8.23 21.24 2.18
C SER A 140 9.06 21.09 3.47
N LYS A 141 8.42 20.64 4.56
CA LYS A 141 9.06 20.41 5.85
C LYS A 141 9.54 18.97 6.04
N LEU A 142 9.28 18.09 5.08
CA LEU A 142 9.62 16.68 5.17
C LEU A 142 10.95 16.39 4.47
N THR A 143 11.71 15.47 5.02
CA THR A 143 12.75 14.78 4.26
C THR A 143 12.12 13.93 3.16
N LYS A 144 12.89 13.60 2.12
CA LYS A 144 12.41 12.74 1.03
C LYS A 144 12.02 11.34 1.51
N ALA A 145 12.65 10.85 2.57
CA ALA A 145 12.30 9.57 3.18
C ALA A 145 10.94 9.63 3.91
N GLU A 146 10.67 10.71 4.64
CA GLU A 146 9.38 10.92 5.33
C GLU A 146 8.24 11.13 4.32
N GLU A 147 8.46 11.98 3.31
CA GLU A 147 7.53 12.16 2.19
C GLU A 147 7.22 10.82 1.52
N GLY A 148 8.26 10.07 1.11
CA GLY A 148 8.09 8.75 0.50
C GLY A 148 7.36 7.75 1.40
N LYS A 149 7.67 7.71 2.70
CA LYS A 149 6.97 6.82 3.64
C LYS A 149 5.47 7.12 3.70
N ILE A 150 5.10 8.40 3.76
CA ILE A 150 3.70 8.83 3.78
C ILE A 150 2.99 8.44 2.50
N THR A 151 3.54 8.81 1.33
CA THR A 151 2.85 8.59 0.06
C THR A 151 2.75 7.11 -0.30
N LEU A 152 3.81 6.34 -0.07
CA LEU A 152 3.82 4.89 -0.34
C LEU A 152 2.89 4.11 0.60
N ASN A 153 2.87 4.41 1.91
CA ASN A 153 1.92 3.77 2.82
C ASN A 153 0.47 4.08 2.45
N TYR A 154 0.19 5.33 2.10
CA TYR A 154 -1.16 5.71 1.68
C TYR A 154 -1.58 4.97 0.41
N ALA A 155 -0.69 4.87 -0.58
CA ALA A 155 -0.95 4.11 -1.81
C ALA A 155 -1.20 2.61 -1.53
N LEU A 156 -0.45 2.00 -0.62
CA LEU A 156 -0.72 0.61 -0.20
C LEU A 156 -2.07 0.48 0.52
N CYS A 157 -2.47 1.46 1.32
CA CYS A 157 -3.80 1.47 1.95
C CYS A 157 -4.93 1.59 0.92
N GLU A 158 -4.75 2.41 -0.13
CA GLU A 158 -5.70 2.49 -1.26
C GLU A 158 -5.82 1.15 -1.99
N TYR A 159 -4.70 0.46 -2.23
CA TYR A 159 -4.73 -0.89 -2.78
C TYR A 159 -5.37 -1.91 -1.83
N LEU A 160 -5.10 -1.82 -0.52
CA LEU A 160 -5.68 -2.71 0.48
C LEU A 160 -7.20 -2.63 0.47
N ILE A 161 -7.76 -1.41 0.51
CA ILE A 161 -9.22 -1.20 0.43
C ILE A 161 -9.79 -1.77 -0.87
N SER A 162 -9.02 -1.81 -1.96
CA SER A 162 -9.48 -2.32 -3.24
C SER A 162 -9.56 -3.85 -3.34
N PHE A 163 -9.17 -4.59 -2.29
CA PHE A 163 -9.25 -6.05 -2.27
C PHE A 163 -10.70 -6.51 -2.13
N ASP A 164 -11.02 -7.63 -2.78
CA ASP A 164 -12.40 -8.13 -2.83
C ASP A 164 -12.89 -8.57 -1.44
N GLU A 165 -11.99 -9.10 -0.61
CA GLU A 165 -12.22 -9.50 0.77
C GLU A 165 -12.65 -8.31 1.66
N ILE A 166 -12.09 -7.13 1.42
CA ILE A 166 -12.51 -5.91 2.12
C ILE A 166 -13.81 -5.38 1.51
N LEU A 167 -13.87 -5.25 0.18
CA LEU A 167 -15.01 -4.63 -0.49
C LEU A 167 -16.29 -5.46 -0.45
N HIS A 168 -16.18 -6.75 -0.18
CA HIS A 168 -17.34 -7.60 0.07
C HIS A 168 -18.23 -7.02 1.19
N ASN A 169 -17.61 -6.48 2.23
CA ASN A 169 -18.29 -5.94 3.41
C ASN A 169 -18.75 -4.47 3.25
N ALA A 170 -18.55 -3.84 2.10
CA ALA A 170 -18.99 -2.47 1.87
C ALA A 170 -20.52 -2.40 1.67
N THR A 171 -21.21 -1.56 2.43
CA THR A 171 -22.60 -1.16 2.10
C THR A 171 -22.62 -0.22 0.91
N ASP A 172 -23.77 -0.03 0.25
CA ASP A 172 -23.89 0.92 -0.86
C ASP A 172 -23.49 2.35 -0.47
N ALA A 173 -23.81 2.77 0.75
CA ALA A 173 -23.39 4.06 1.29
C ALA A 173 -21.86 4.14 1.42
N ILE A 174 -21.23 3.12 2.02
CA ILE A 174 -19.77 3.06 2.15
C ILE A 174 -19.09 3.03 0.77
N ARG A 175 -19.61 2.26 -0.20
CA ARG A 175 -19.08 2.22 -1.56
C ARG A 175 -19.11 3.60 -2.22
N LYS A 176 -20.22 4.33 -2.12
CA LYS A 176 -20.34 5.70 -2.66
C LYS A 176 -19.35 6.65 -1.99
N ASP A 177 -19.14 6.52 -0.69
CA ASP A 177 -18.20 7.37 0.05
C ASP A 177 -16.74 7.05 -0.31
N ILE A 178 -16.37 5.77 -0.43
CA ILE A 178 -15.05 5.36 -0.92
C ILE A 178 -14.81 5.90 -2.33
N ALA A 179 -15.77 5.75 -3.24
CA ALA A 179 -15.64 6.22 -4.62
C ALA A 179 -15.43 7.74 -4.69
N ARG A 180 -16.23 8.50 -3.92
CA ARG A 180 -16.11 9.97 -3.85
C ARG A 180 -14.76 10.39 -3.26
N TYR A 181 -14.36 9.77 -2.16
CA TYR A 181 -13.11 10.09 -1.49
C TYR A 181 -11.90 9.76 -2.36
N ALA A 182 -11.88 8.59 -3.00
CA ALA A 182 -10.82 8.18 -3.91
C ALA A 182 -10.69 9.14 -5.09
N TYR A 183 -11.80 9.57 -5.70
CA TYR A 183 -11.78 10.55 -6.79
C TYR A 183 -11.25 11.91 -6.34
N GLN A 184 -11.70 12.41 -5.19
CA GLN A 184 -11.20 13.68 -4.63
C GLN A 184 -9.71 13.61 -4.29
N THR A 185 -9.23 12.46 -3.81
CA THR A 185 -7.80 12.24 -3.54
C THR A 185 -6.99 12.16 -4.82
N LEU A 186 -7.50 11.51 -5.87
CA LEU A 186 -6.88 11.51 -7.19
C LEU A 186 -6.70 12.93 -7.74
N GLU A 187 -7.77 13.74 -7.73
CA GLU A 187 -7.72 15.15 -8.18
C GLU A 187 -6.71 15.97 -7.39
N PHE A 188 -6.66 15.78 -6.06
CA PHE A 188 -5.67 16.45 -5.22
C PHE A 188 -4.24 16.07 -5.63
N LYS A 189 -3.93 14.78 -5.73
CA LYS A 189 -2.58 14.32 -6.11
C LYS A 189 -2.16 14.85 -7.49
N GLU A 190 -3.07 14.86 -8.46
CA GLU A 190 -2.81 15.40 -9.81
C GLU A 190 -2.52 16.91 -9.81
N SER A 191 -3.12 17.66 -8.88
CA SER A 191 -2.87 19.09 -8.73
C SER A 191 -1.50 19.40 -8.11
N GLN A 192 -0.88 18.43 -7.43
CA GLN A 192 0.38 18.55 -6.69
C GLN A 192 1.49 17.68 -7.31
N LYS A 193 1.73 17.84 -8.62
CA LYS A 193 2.65 16.99 -9.41
C LYS A 193 4.10 16.95 -8.91
N GLN A 194 4.51 17.93 -8.12
CA GLN A 194 5.83 17.99 -7.50
C GLN A 194 5.99 17.02 -6.31
N ASN A 195 4.87 16.55 -5.73
CA ASN A 195 4.84 15.66 -4.56
C ASN A 195 4.38 14.24 -4.90
N PHE A 196 3.57 14.07 -5.94
CA PHE A 196 3.00 12.76 -6.31
C PHE A 196 3.48 12.30 -7.68
N ALA A 197 4.03 11.10 -7.70
CA ALA A 197 4.50 10.44 -8.90
C ALA A 197 3.39 9.58 -9.54
N TRP A 198 3.74 8.96 -10.67
CA TRP A 198 2.82 8.08 -11.41
C TRP A 198 2.24 6.95 -10.56
N ASN A 199 3.05 6.36 -9.68
CA ASN A 199 2.61 5.28 -8.80
C ASN A 199 1.55 5.74 -7.79
N ASP A 200 1.66 6.96 -7.28
CA ASP A 200 0.70 7.54 -6.34
C ASP A 200 -0.66 7.78 -7.01
N LEU A 201 -0.65 8.24 -8.27
CA LEU A 201 -1.86 8.40 -9.08
C LEU A 201 -2.48 7.04 -9.44
N THR A 202 -1.63 6.04 -9.72
CA THR A 202 -2.06 4.69 -10.10
C THR A 202 -2.88 4.04 -8.99
N ALA A 203 -2.46 4.16 -7.73
CA ALA A 203 -3.22 3.60 -6.60
C ALA A 203 -4.60 4.24 -6.44
N SER A 204 -4.69 5.57 -6.51
CA SER A 204 -5.98 6.28 -6.39
C SER A 204 -6.93 5.96 -7.55
N VAL A 205 -6.43 5.96 -8.79
CA VAL A 205 -7.28 5.64 -9.95
C VAL A 205 -7.66 4.16 -9.96
N TYR A 206 -6.82 3.26 -9.43
CA TYR A 206 -7.16 1.84 -9.24
C TYR A 206 -8.32 1.68 -8.27
N LEU A 207 -8.28 2.32 -7.10
CA LEU A 207 -9.37 2.29 -6.14
C LEU A 207 -10.67 2.86 -6.75
N CYS A 208 -10.60 3.98 -7.45
CA CYS A 208 -11.74 4.54 -8.17
C CYS A 208 -12.31 3.57 -9.21
N ALA A 209 -11.45 2.96 -10.03
CA ALA A 209 -11.83 1.99 -11.04
C ALA A 209 -12.46 0.73 -10.42
N LYS A 210 -11.93 0.28 -9.27
CA LYS A 210 -12.48 -0.86 -8.54
C LYS A 210 -13.89 -0.55 -8.05
N MET A 211 -14.14 0.63 -7.47
CA MET A 211 -15.49 1.05 -7.04
C MET A 211 -16.47 1.10 -8.21
N SER A 212 -15.97 1.56 -9.36
CA SER A 212 -16.71 1.61 -10.62
C SER A 212 -17.07 0.24 -11.19
N SER A 213 -16.35 -0.80 -10.79
CA SER A 213 -16.46 -2.16 -11.34
C SER A 213 -17.45 -3.06 -10.59
N ILE A 214 -17.86 -2.71 -9.36
CA ILE A 214 -18.57 -3.64 -8.46
C ILE A 214 -20.08 -3.77 -8.76
N ASN A 215 -20.75 -2.72 -9.26
CA ASN A 215 -22.20 -2.75 -9.54
C ASN A 215 -22.58 -3.48 -10.85
N LYS A 216 -21.79 -4.48 -11.27
CA LYS A 216 -21.84 -5.04 -12.62
C LYS A 216 -22.35 -6.49 -12.67
N TRP A 217 -23.61 -6.67 -12.26
CA TRP A 217 -24.54 -7.52 -13.02
C TRP A 217 -24.98 -6.87 -14.35
N GLN A 218 -24.60 -5.61 -14.63
CA GLN A 218 -25.00 -4.92 -15.88
C GLN A 218 -23.91 -4.37 -16.78
N THR A 219 -22.63 -4.35 -16.41
CA THR A 219 -21.58 -4.06 -17.41
C THR A 219 -20.30 -4.79 -17.06
N ARG A 220 -20.13 -6.04 -17.54
CA ARG A 220 -18.79 -6.44 -18.01
C ARG A 220 -18.27 -5.25 -18.80
N SER A 221 -17.24 -4.57 -18.30
CA SER A 221 -16.65 -3.47 -19.03
C SER A 221 -16.27 -4.02 -20.40
N THR A 222 -16.94 -3.55 -21.45
CA THR A 222 -16.56 -3.84 -22.84
C THR A 222 -15.22 -3.21 -23.17
N ASN A 223 -14.62 -2.44 -22.24
CA ASN A 223 -13.29 -1.87 -22.35
C ASN A 223 -12.25 -2.88 -21.82
N PRO A 224 -11.49 -3.56 -22.69
CA PRO A 224 -10.48 -4.53 -22.29
C PRO A 224 -9.33 -3.89 -21.51
N ALA A 225 -9.02 -2.62 -21.77
CA ALA A 225 -7.96 -1.89 -21.09
C ALA A 225 -8.30 -1.63 -19.61
N LEU A 226 -9.58 -1.40 -19.28
CA LEU A 226 -10.00 -1.31 -17.87
C LEU A 226 -9.88 -2.66 -17.17
N ASN A 227 -10.24 -3.76 -17.84
CA ASN A 227 -10.13 -5.09 -17.26
C ASN A 227 -8.66 -5.50 -17.04
N ASP A 228 -7.78 -5.19 -18.00
CA ASP A 228 -6.34 -5.41 -17.87
C ASP A 228 -5.73 -4.58 -16.73
N PHE A 229 -6.14 -3.31 -16.62
CA PHE A 229 -5.73 -2.46 -15.51
C PHE A 229 -6.19 -3.01 -14.15
N LEU A 230 -7.45 -3.41 -14.02
CA LEU A 230 -7.98 -4.00 -12.78
C LEU A 230 -7.36 -5.36 -12.45
N ALA A 231 -6.85 -6.09 -13.45
CA ALA A 231 -6.16 -7.35 -13.22
C ALA A 231 -4.71 -7.15 -12.75
N THR A 232 -4.01 -6.18 -13.33
CA THR A 232 -2.55 -6.03 -13.19
C THR A 232 -2.12 -4.89 -12.27
N GLY A 233 -2.96 -3.86 -12.12
CA GLY A 233 -2.61 -2.58 -11.51
C GLY A 233 -1.71 -1.70 -12.37
N VAL A 234 -1.50 -2.04 -13.66
CA VAL A 234 -0.59 -1.32 -14.56
C VAL A 234 -1.36 -0.37 -15.47
N LEU A 235 -1.07 0.93 -15.34
CA LEU A 235 -1.45 1.91 -16.36
C LEU A 235 -0.45 1.89 -17.51
N GLN A 236 -0.97 1.72 -18.73
CA GLN A 236 -0.21 1.66 -19.96
C GLN A 236 0.23 3.05 -20.42
N ASP A 237 -0.66 4.04 -20.32
CA ASP A 237 -0.38 5.42 -20.74
C ASP A 237 -1.34 6.45 -20.09
N MET A 238 -1.06 7.73 -20.36
CA MET A 238 -1.89 8.86 -19.92
C MET A 238 -3.31 8.84 -20.50
N LYS A 239 -3.52 8.25 -21.68
CA LYS A 239 -4.84 8.18 -22.30
C LYS A 239 -5.73 7.21 -21.51
N GLN A 240 -5.22 6.01 -21.21
CA GLN A 240 -5.92 5.04 -20.37
C GLN A 240 -6.23 5.62 -18.99
N PHE A 241 -5.27 6.32 -18.37
CA PHE A 241 -5.48 7.03 -17.12
C PHE A 241 -6.66 8.02 -17.19
N ASN A 242 -6.67 8.91 -18.19
CA ASN A 242 -7.72 9.91 -18.37
C ASN A 242 -9.08 9.26 -18.67
N ASP A 243 -9.10 8.22 -19.50
CA ASP A 243 -10.32 7.47 -19.86
C ASP A 243 -10.96 6.81 -18.63
N ILE A 244 -10.15 6.22 -17.74
CA ILE A 244 -10.63 5.60 -16.50
C ILE A 244 -11.07 6.66 -15.50
N LYS A 245 -10.28 7.72 -15.31
CA LYS A 245 -10.62 8.84 -14.43
C LYS A 245 -11.96 9.47 -14.81
N GLN A 246 -12.22 9.66 -16.10
CA GLN A 246 -13.49 10.21 -16.58
C GLN A 246 -14.67 9.27 -16.25
N GLN A 247 -14.51 7.95 -16.34
CA GLN A 247 -15.54 7.00 -15.91
C GLN A 247 -15.81 7.10 -14.40
N CYS A 248 -14.75 7.22 -13.60
CA CYS A 248 -14.87 7.37 -12.15
C CYS A 248 -15.63 8.65 -11.78
N ARG A 249 -15.41 9.74 -12.52
CA ARG A 249 -16.13 11.01 -12.33
C ARG A 249 -17.63 10.88 -12.52
N ILE A 250 -18.07 10.11 -13.53
CA ILE A 250 -19.50 9.94 -13.82
C ILE A 250 -20.19 9.24 -12.64
N LEU A 251 -19.56 8.21 -12.08
CA LEU A 251 -20.13 7.41 -11.00
C LEU A 251 -20.30 8.14 -9.67
N ILE A 252 -19.49 9.15 -9.39
CA ILE A 252 -19.63 9.95 -8.16
C ILE A 252 -20.72 11.02 -8.28
N GLN A 253 -21.26 11.25 -9.47
CA GLN A 253 -22.32 12.22 -9.74
C GLN A 253 -23.73 11.59 -9.65
N ASP A 254 -23.82 10.25 -9.60
CA ASP A 254 -25.05 9.43 -9.49
C ASP A 254 -25.33 8.92 -8.05
#